data_AF-A0A0D2UJU8-F1
#
_entry.id   AF-A0A0D2UJU8-F1
#
_cell.length_a   1.000
_cell.length_b   1.000
_cell.length_c   1.000
_cell.angle_alpha   90.00
_cell.angle_beta   90.00
_cell.angle_gamma   90.00
#
_symmetry.space_group_name_H-M   'P 1'
#
loop_
_entity.id
_entity.type
_entity.pdbx_description
1 polymer ?
#
loop_
_entity_poly.entity_id
_entity_poly.type
_entity_poly.pdbx_seq_one_letter_code
_entity_poly.pdbx_strand_id
1 'polypeptide(L)' 'MKKRFSRNALRQLVRRHGHDDRMRISPNADILIYLDLILFIKRLAQEATLAALEENGRARTLAPQHVEQVLQSVLQQFKG' A
#
# COMPACT_ATOMS: atom_id res chain seq x y z
N MET A 1 -5.63 -3.52 -23.22
CA MET A 1 -4.97 -2.93 -22.02
C MET A 1 -4.86 -4.01 -20.94
N LYS A 2 -3.64 -4.42 -20.55
CA LYS A 2 -3.42 -5.34 -19.41
C LYS A 2 -4.08 -4.71 -18.18
N LYS A 3 -5.15 -5.30 -17.65
CA LYS A 3 -5.74 -4.84 -16.38
C LYS A 3 -4.66 -4.97 -15.32
N ARG A 4 -4.14 -3.85 -14.81
CA ARG A 4 -3.04 -3.83 -13.83
C ARG A 4 -3.43 -4.46 -12.49
N PHE A 5 -4.73 -4.69 -12.25
CA PHE A 5 -5.22 -5.35 -11.04
C PHE A 5 -6.45 -6.21 -11.30
N SER A 6 -6.58 -7.30 -10.54
CA SER A 6 -7.76 -8.17 -10.54
C SER A 6 -8.74 -7.72 -9.46
N ARG A 7 -9.92 -7.22 -9.88
CA ARG A 7 -11.02 -6.84 -8.95
C ARG A 7 -11.42 -8.01 -8.05
N ASN A 8 -11.42 -9.23 -8.58
CA ASN A 8 -11.75 -10.43 -7.80
C ASN A 8 -10.72 -10.68 -6.71
N ALA A 9 -9.43 -10.54 -7.01
CA ALA A 9 -8.36 -10.71 -6.02
C ALA A 9 -8.47 -9.67 -4.91
N LEU A 10 -8.75 -8.41 -5.25
CA LEU A 10 -8.93 -7.35 -4.25
C LEU A 10 -10.13 -7.62 -3.34
N ARG A 11 -11.27 -8.03 -3.91
CA ARG A 11 -12.45 -8.39 -3.11
C ARG A 11 -12.16 -9.56 -2.16
N GLN A 12 -11.39 -10.55 -2.60
CA GLN A 12 -10.96 -11.65 -1.72
C GLN A 12 -10.00 -11.17 -0.63
N LEU A 13 -9.05 -10.29 -0.96
CA LEU A 13 -8.12 -9.70 0.01
C LEU A 13 -8.87 -8.92 1.08
N VAL A 14 -9.80 -8.05 0.68
CA VAL A 14 -10.64 -7.27 1.59
C VAL A 14 -11.53 -8.17 2.45
N ARG A 15 -12.03 -9.29 1.94
CA ARG A 15 -12.76 -10.25 2.77
C ARG A 15 -11.85 -10.92 3.79
N ARG A 16 -10.65 -11.38 3.38
CA ARG A 16 -9.71 -12.10 4.26
C ARG A 16 -9.10 -11.24 5.36
N HIS A 17 -8.86 -9.96 5.09
CA HIS A 17 -8.13 -9.06 6.00
C HIS A 17 -8.97 -7.89 6.50
N GLY A 18 -10.19 -7.75 5.99
CA GLY A 18 -11.15 -6.76 6.46
C GLY A 18 -11.74 -7.16 7.81
N HIS A 19 -12.55 -6.26 8.34
CA HIS A 19 -13.07 -6.40 9.70
C HIS A 19 -14.22 -7.42 9.82
N ASP A 20 -14.86 -7.79 8.71
CA ASP A 20 -16.03 -8.67 8.68
C ASP A 20 -16.10 -9.50 7.38
N ASP A 21 -16.03 -10.83 7.52
CA ASP A 21 -16.16 -11.82 6.43
C ASP A 21 -17.52 -11.74 5.71
N ARG A 22 -18.54 -11.16 6.37
CA ARG A 22 -19.90 -10.98 5.82
C ARG A 22 -20.04 -9.67 5.05
N MET A 23 -19.03 -8.81 5.05
CA MET A 23 -19.06 -7.51 4.40
C MET A 23 -19.21 -7.65 2.88
N ARG A 24 -20.31 -7.09 2.36
CA ARG A 24 -20.58 -7.01 0.92
C ARG A 24 -19.96 -5.75 0.36
N ILE A 25 -18.99 -5.90 -0.53
CA ILE A 25 -18.39 -4.78 -1.26
C ILE A 25 -19.34 -4.40 -2.40
N SER A 26 -19.88 -3.20 -2.34
CA SER A 26 -20.76 -2.67 -3.38
C SER A 26 -19.99 -2.50 -4.71
N PRO A 27 -20.70 -2.42 -5.86
CA PRO A 27 -20.05 -2.12 -7.12
C PRO A 27 -19.22 -0.84 -7.03
N ASN A 28 -17.97 -0.89 -7.51
CA ASN A 28 -17.02 0.22 -7.57
C ASN A 28 -16.41 0.67 -6.24
N ALA A 29 -16.93 0.24 -5.07
CA ALA A 29 -16.23 0.44 -3.80
C ALA A 29 -14.86 -0.26 -3.80
N ASP A 30 -14.74 -1.39 -4.50
CA ASP A 30 -13.46 -2.06 -4.74
C ASP A 30 -12.45 -1.18 -5.50
N ILE A 31 -12.90 -0.26 -6.35
CA ILE A 31 -12.00 0.67 -7.05
C ILE A 31 -11.44 1.71 -6.08
N LEU A 32 -12.27 2.20 -5.14
CA LEU A 32 -11.83 3.16 -4.14
C LEU A 32 -10.85 2.54 -3.15
N ILE A 33 -11.11 1.30 -2.70
CA ILE A 33 -10.17 0.54 -1.86
C ILE A 33 -8.84 0.32 -2.60
N TYR A 34 -8.90 0.03 -3.91
CA TYR A 34 -7.69 -0.10 -4.71
C TYR A 34 -6.91 1.22 -4.79
N LEU A 35 -7.62 2.34 -4.96
CA LEU A 35 -6.99 3.66 -5.00
C LEU A 35 -6.26 3.95 -3.70
N ASP A 36 -6.92 3.70 -2.56
CA ASP A 36 -6.33 3.90 -1.23
C ASP A 36 -5.06 3.05 -1.02
N LEU A 37 -5.12 1.76 -1.38
CA LEU A 37 -3.95 0.88 -1.37
C LEU A 37 -2.80 1.42 -2.23
N ILE A 38 -3.09 1.95 -3.42
CA ILE A 38 -2.08 2.51 -4.31
C ILE A 38 -1.49 3.81 -3.74
N LEU A 39 -2.30 4.64 -3.08
CA LEU A 39 -1.81 5.85 -2.41
C LEU A 39 -0.88 5.48 -1.25
N PHE A 40 -1.24 4.47 -0.45
CA PHE A 40 -0.38 3.93 0.60
C PHE A 40 0.95 3.42 0.05
N ILE A 41 0.92 2.55 -0.98
CA ILE A 41 2.15 1.99 -1.58
C ILE A 41 3.03 3.11 -2.15
N LYS A 42 2.46 4.11 -2.81
CA LYS A 42 3.21 5.26 -3.33
C LYS A 42 3.88 6.05 -2.23
N ARG A 43 3.16 6.35 -1.13
CA ARG A 43 3.73 7.08 0.00
C ARG A 43 4.85 6.28 0.66
N LEU A 44 4.62 4.98 0.90
CA LEU A 44 5.61 4.10 1.49
C LEU A 44 6.89 4.02 0.65
N ALA A 45 6.75 3.86 -0.67
CA ALA A 45 7.89 3.82 -1.58
C ALA A 45 8.65 5.16 -1.61
N GLN A 46 7.93 6.30 -1.58
CA GLN A 46 8.57 7.61 -1.56
C GLN A 46 9.38 7.83 -0.28
N GLU A 47 8.79 7.57 0.89
CA GLU A 47 9.47 7.73 2.18
C GLU A 47 10.65 6.78 2.32
N ALA A 48 10.49 5.51 1.92
CA ALA A 48 11.58 4.55 1.97
C ALA A 48 12.71 4.91 1.00
N THR A 49 12.39 5.56 -0.13
CA THR A 49 13.40 6.09 -1.06
C THR A 49 14.17 7.25 -0.45
N LEU A 50 13.50 8.14 0.28
CA LEU A 50 14.16 9.23 1.01
C LEU A 50 15.07 8.70 2.10
N ALA A 51 14.62 7.72 2.90
CA ALA A 51 15.45 7.06 3.90
C ALA A 51 16.71 6.41 3.28
N ALA A 52 16.55 5.74 2.13
CA ALA A 52 17.68 5.18 1.39
C ALA A 52 18.68 6.24 0.88
N LEU A 53 18.18 7.43 0.52
CA LEU A 53 19.01 8.57 0.07
C LEU A 53 19.79 9.19 1.24
N GLU A 54 19.15 9.32 2.40
CA GLU A 54 19.77 9.84 3.63
C GLU A 54 20.91 8.94 4.12
N GLU A 55 20.74 7.62 4.05
CA GLU A 55 21.75 6.66 4.51
C GLU A 55 23.01 6.65 3.62
N ASN A 56 22.85 6.67 2.30
CA ASN A 56 23.94 6.37 1.37
C ASN A 56 24.37 7.53 0.46
N GLY A 57 23.72 8.70 0.53
CA GLY A 57 23.99 9.88 -0.32
C GLY A 57 23.73 9.70 -1.82
N ARG A 58 23.59 8.45 -2.30
CA ARG A 58 23.12 8.03 -3.62
C ARG A 58 22.37 6.71 -3.48
N ALA A 59 21.04 6.76 -3.42
CA ALA A 59 20.23 5.54 -3.35
C ALA A 59 20.25 4.82 -4.69
N ARG A 60 21.00 3.72 -4.80
CA ARG A 60 20.94 2.81 -5.96
C ARG A 60 19.92 1.69 -5.78
N THR A 61 19.60 1.33 -4.53
CA THR A 61 18.76 0.18 -4.22
C THR A 61 17.88 0.44 -3.01
N LEU A 62 16.57 0.22 -3.14
CA LEU A 62 15.64 0.19 -2.02
C LEU A 62 15.76 -1.17 -1.31
N ALA A 63 16.34 -1.19 -0.10
CA ALA A 63 16.46 -2.37 0.73
C ALA A 63 15.30 -2.49 1.75
N PRO A 64 15.05 -3.69 2.31
CA PRO A 64 13.99 -3.91 3.30
C PRO A 64 14.11 -3.01 4.55
N GLN A 65 15.34 -2.76 5.01
CA GLN A 65 15.62 -1.92 6.19
C GLN A 65 15.03 -0.51 6.07
N HIS A 66 15.10 0.10 4.87
CA HIS A 66 14.55 1.45 4.66
C HIS A 66 13.02 1.45 4.73
N VAL A 67 12.38 0.36 4.28
CA VAL A 67 10.93 0.20 4.36
C VAL A 67 10.51 0.01 5.81
N GLU A 68 11.20 -0.86 6.56
CA GLU A 68 10.93 -1.10 7.98
C GLU A 68 11.06 0.18 8.81
N GLN A 69 12.06 1.00 8.52
CA GLN A 69 12.29 2.29 9.17
C GLN A 69 11.09 3.24 9.02
N VAL A 70 10.51 3.35 7.83
CA VAL A 70 9.43 4.32 7.55
C VAL A 70 8.03 3.75 7.74
N LEU A 71 7.89 2.42 7.79
CA LEU A 71 6.60 1.73 7.75
C LEU A 71 5.64 2.19 8.85
N GLN A 72 6.12 2.29 10.10
CA GLN A 72 5.28 2.71 11.22
C GLN A 72 4.77 4.14 11.03
N SER A 73 5.63 5.07 10.59
CA SER A 73 5.25 6.46 10.34
C SER A 73 4.19 6.56 9.24
N VAL A 74 4.40 5.86 8.12
CA VAL A 74 3.45 5.85 7.00
C VAL A 74 2.14 5.20 7.40
N LEU A 75 2.15 4.08 8.12
CA LEU A 75 0.92 3.45 8.60
C LEU A 75 0.09 4.38 9.49
N GLN A 76 0.71 5.19 10.36
CA GLN A 76 -0.01 6.15 11.19
C GLN A 76 -0.72 7.23 10.36
N GLN A 77 -0.16 7.63 9.22
CA GLN A 77 -0.80 8.59 8.30
C GLN A 77 -2.05 8.01 7.61
N PHE A 78 -2.18 6.68 7.56
CA PHE A 78 -3.27 5.96 6.89
C PHE A 78 -4.22 5.27 7.88
N LYS A 79 -4.07 5.50 9.19
CA LYS A 79 -5.11 5.16 10.17
C LYS A 79 -6.24 6.16 10.00
N GLY A 80 -7.28 5.77 9.26
CA GLY A 80 -8.50 6.55 9.05
C GLY A 80 -9.15 7.01 10.35
#